data_AF-A0A968QPV6-F1
#
_entry.id   AF-A0A968QPV6-F1
#
_cell.length_a   1.000
_cell.length_b   1.000
_cell.length_c   1.000
_cell.angle_alpha   90.00
_cell.angle_beta   90.00
_cell.angle_gamma   90.00
#
_symmetry.space_group_name_H-M   'P 1'
#
loop_
_entity.id
_entity.type
_entity.pdbx_description
1 polymer ?
#
loop_
_entity_poly.entity_id
_entity_poly.type
_entity_poly.pdbx_seq_one_letter_code
_entity_poly.pdbx_strand_id
1 'polypeptide(L)'
;MPVLIRIIRRHFFFIKPDSKDNISNIDGTGTVSPSSSADIHWLIIPAPGAAKGIGQGTMYYIGATLTYKINGQQNTTNVSPDYIFVKPLPELTLDYFLPTDVYGDDAFTTEIEPPIPFSLGVRVTNSGLGTATNLKINSAQPKIVENKLGLVIGFQIEGSEVNGNPTSPSLLADFGSIAPQKASVARWIMTCTTFRQIQRIHC
;
A
#
# COMPACT_ATOMS: atom_id res chain seq x y z
N MET A 1 -23.56 32.92 -8.11
CA MET A 1 -23.28 32.61 -9.55
C MET A 1 -23.19 31.10 -9.70
N PRO A 2 -24.02 30.43 -10.52
CA PRO A 2 -23.89 28.99 -10.78
C PRO A 2 -22.52 28.64 -11.39
N VAL A 3 -21.89 27.55 -10.96
CA VAL A 3 -20.51 27.16 -11.35
C VAL A 3 -20.43 25.69 -11.75
N LEU A 4 -19.85 25.44 -12.92
CA LEU A 4 -19.42 24.14 -13.42
C LEU A 4 -17.90 24.16 -13.60
N ILE A 5 -17.20 23.19 -13.00
CA ILE A 5 -15.76 23.03 -13.16
C ILE A 5 -15.46 21.67 -13.77
N ARG A 6 -14.70 21.66 -14.86
CA ARG A 6 -14.20 20.44 -15.49
C ARG A 6 -12.68 20.42 -15.47
N ILE A 7 -12.11 19.38 -14.88
CA ILE A 7 -10.67 19.07 -15.01
C ILE A 7 -10.49 18.19 -16.24
N ILE A 8 -9.52 18.56 -17.09
CA ILE A 8 -9.15 17.79 -18.27
C ILE A 8 -8.40 16.53 -17.80
N ARG A 9 -9.02 15.35 -17.98
CA ARG A 9 -8.42 14.08 -17.57
C ARG A 9 -7.60 13.47 -18.70
N ARG A 10 -6.41 12.97 -18.35
CA ARG A 10 -5.68 11.96 -19.16
C ARG A 10 -5.78 10.61 -18.46
N HIS A 11 -5.63 9.52 -19.22
CA HIS A 11 -5.77 8.14 -18.74
C HIS A 11 -4.77 7.72 -17.63
N PHE A 12 -3.81 8.57 -17.29
CA PHE A 12 -2.80 8.33 -16.25
C PHE A 12 -3.21 8.81 -14.86
N PHE A 13 -4.38 9.42 -14.68
CA PHE A 13 -4.77 10.00 -13.40
C PHE A 13 -6.20 9.64 -13.02
N PHE A 14 -6.36 9.21 -11.78
CA PHE A 14 -7.65 9.26 -11.11
C PHE A 14 -7.78 10.61 -10.42
N ILE A 15 -8.83 11.36 -10.76
CA ILE A 15 -9.10 12.69 -10.21
C ILE A 15 -10.45 12.64 -9.53
N LYS A 16 -10.58 13.19 -8.33
CA LYS A 16 -11.90 13.41 -7.71
C LYS A 16 -11.89 14.66 -6.85
N PRO A 17 -13.03 15.34 -6.67
CA PRO A 17 -13.17 16.33 -5.61
C PRO A 17 -12.90 15.65 -4.26
N ASP A 18 -12.20 16.35 -3.38
CA ASP A 18 -11.84 15.91 -2.03
C ASP A 18 -12.63 16.70 -0.98
N SER A 19 -12.55 18.03 -1.03
CA SER A 19 -13.36 18.94 -0.20
C SER A 19 -13.83 20.16 -1.00
N LYS A 20 -14.86 20.83 -0.48
CA LYS A 20 -15.45 22.06 -1.02
C LYS A 20 -15.84 22.95 0.15
N ASP A 21 -15.41 24.20 0.13
CA ASP A 21 -15.76 25.22 1.10
C ASP A 21 -16.49 26.38 0.41
N ASN A 22 -17.56 26.87 1.02
CA ASN A 22 -18.41 27.96 0.52
C ASN A 22 -19.01 27.72 -0.89
N ILE A 23 -19.15 26.47 -1.31
CA ILE A 23 -19.91 26.07 -2.51
C ILE A 23 -20.53 24.68 -2.33
N SER A 24 -21.80 24.53 -2.70
CA SER A 24 -22.51 23.25 -2.56
C SER A 24 -22.03 22.20 -3.57
N ASN A 25 -21.88 22.58 -4.84
CA ASN A 25 -21.54 21.69 -5.96
C ASN A 25 -20.69 22.38 -7.04
N ILE A 26 -20.07 21.59 -7.92
CA ILE A 26 -19.20 22.07 -9.02
C ILE A 26 -19.66 21.54 -10.39
N ASP A 27 -20.91 21.08 -10.47
CA ASP A 27 -21.54 20.45 -11.63
C ASP A 27 -22.42 21.42 -12.46
N GLY A 28 -22.39 22.71 -12.13
CA GLY A 28 -23.25 23.74 -12.70
C GLY A 28 -24.41 24.16 -11.79
N THR A 29 -24.67 23.44 -10.69
CA THR A 29 -25.75 23.78 -9.74
C THR A 29 -25.29 24.57 -8.52
N GLY A 30 -23.99 24.52 -8.19
CA GLY A 30 -23.47 25.22 -7.02
C GLY A 30 -23.30 26.70 -7.26
N THR A 31 -23.45 27.49 -6.20
CA THR A 31 -23.40 28.96 -6.27
C THR A 31 -22.35 29.55 -5.36
N VAL A 32 -21.60 30.52 -5.87
CA VAL A 32 -20.76 31.42 -5.05
C VAL A 32 -21.51 32.74 -4.84
N SER A 33 -21.57 33.21 -3.59
CA SER A 33 -22.24 34.46 -3.21
C SER A 33 -21.44 35.70 -3.65
N PRO A 34 -22.09 36.86 -3.82
CA PRO A 34 -21.38 38.11 -4.06
C PRO A 34 -20.38 38.41 -2.94
N SER A 35 -19.23 38.96 -3.31
CA SER A 35 -18.16 39.33 -2.36
C SER A 35 -17.65 38.19 -1.47
N SER A 36 -17.74 36.94 -1.92
CA SER A 36 -17.19 35.77 -1.24
C SER A 36 -16.32 34.92 -2.18
N SER A 37 -15.50 34.04 -1.60
CA SER A 37 -14.73 33.01 -2.31
C SER A 37 -15.28 31.61 -2.00
N ALA A 38 -14.94 30.67 -2.87
CA ALA A 38 -15.15 29.24 -2.65
C ALA A 38 -13.85 28.51 -2.94
N ASP A 39 -13.53 27.53 -2.10
CA ASP A 39 -12.31 26.73 -2.19
C ASP A 39 -12.67 25.29 -2.49
N ILE A 40 -11.96 24.68 -3.43
CA ILE A 40 -12.24 23.32 -3.89
C ILE A 40 -10.91 22.58 -3.96
N HIS A 41 -10.82 21.47 -3.25
CA HIS A 41 -9.65 20.60 -3.29
C HIS A 41 -9.95 19.37 -4.14
N TRP A 42 -8.95 18.93 -4.90
CA TRP A 42 -9.02 17.72 -5.70
C TRP A 42 -7.92 16.76 -5.28
N LEU A 43 -8.31 15.50 -5.08
CA LEU A 43 -7.37 14.41 -4.96
C LEU A 43 -7.01 13.93 -6.37
N ILE A 44 -5.73 14.01 -6.70
CA ILE A 44 -5.14 13.58 -7.97
C ILE A 44 -4.19 12.43 -7.69
N ILE A 45 -4.57 11.23 -8.11
CA ILE A 45 -3.79 10.01 -7.89
C ILE A 45 -3.19 9.57 -9.23
N PRO A 46 -1.85 9.55 -9.38
CA PRO A 46 -1.21 9.02 -10.57
C PRO A 46 -1.39 7.49 -10.64
N ALA A 47 -1.71 6.98 -11.82
CA ALA A 47 -1.74 5.56 -12.11
C ALA A 47 -0.31 5.02 -12.36
N PRO A 48 -0.08 3.71 -12.23
CA PRO A 48 1.15 3.08 -12.71
C PRO A 48 1.48 3.50 -14.15
N GLY A 49 2.75 3.79 -14.41
CA GLY A 49 3.21 4.27 -15.72
C GLY A 49 3.07 5.77 -15.96
N ALA A 50 2.41 6.54 -15.09
CA ALA A 50 2.30 8.00 -15.22
C ALA A 50 3.67 8.70 -15.26
N ALA A 51 4.69 8.13 -14.61
CA ALA A 51 6.06 8.64 -14.68
C ALA A 51 6.80 8.36 -16.00
N LYS A 52 6.21 7.56 -16.91
CA LYS A 52 6.76 7.18 -18.22
C LYS A 52 8.19 6.63 -18.17
N GLY A 53 8.55 5.97 -17.08
CA GLY A 53 9.91 5.44 -16.86
C GLY A 53 10.99 6.50 -16.59
N ILE A 54 10.63 7.78 -16.44
CA ILE A 54 11.59 8.86 -16.21
C ILE A 54 11.87 8.97 -14.71
N GLY A 55 13.11 8.71 -14.29
CA GLY A 55 13.51 8.73 -12.87
C GLY A 55 13.32 10.10 -12.19
N GLN A 56 13.57 11.20 -12.91
CA GLN A 56 13.34 12.56 -12.40
C GLN A 56 11.85 12.93 -12.32
N GLY A 57 10.98 12.11 -12.94
CA GLY A 57 9.55 12.30 -13.04
C GLY A 57 9.13 12.93 -14.37
N THR A 58 7.89 12.65 -14.76
CA THR A 58 7.27 13.27 -15.93
C THR A 58 6.48 14.50 -15.50
N MET A 59 6.70 15.62 -16.19
CA MET A 59 5.94 16.86 -15.97
C MET A 59 4.54 16.75 -16.57
N TYR A 60 3.53 17.14 -15.79
CA TYR A 60 2.14 17.29 -16.24
C TYR A 60 1.60 18.65 -15.86
N TYR A 61 0.86 19.26 -16.77
CA TYR A 61 0.09 20.47 -16.49
C TYR A 61 -1.29 20.10 -15.95
N ILE A 62 -1.67 20.69 -14.83
CA ILE A 62 -2.97 20.57 -14.18
C ILE A 62 -3.72 21.87 -14.39
N GLY A 63 -4.84 21.80 -15.11
CA GLY A 63 -5.69 22.94 -15.36
C GLY A 63 -7.16 22.54 -15.31
N ALA A 64 -8.02 23.55 -15.34
CA ALA A 64 -9.46 23.37 -15.33
C ALA A 64 -10.13 24.40 -16.25
N THR A 65 -11.29 24.04 -16.76
CA THR A 65 -12.22 25.00 -17.38
C THR A 65 -13.31 25.32 -16.37
N LEU A 66 -13.44 26.60 -16.06
CA LEU A 66 -14.47 27.16 -15.20
C LEU A 66 -15.57 27.76 -16.07
N THR A 67 -16.78 27.25 -15.96
CA THR A 67 -17.97 27.81 -16.60
C THR A 67 -18.91 28.33 -15.52
N TYR A 68 -19.39 29.56 -15.66
CA TYR A 68 -20.26 30.19 -14.67
C TYR A 68 -21.30 31.10 -15.29
N LYS A 69 -22.38 31.42 -14.55
CA LYS A 69 -23.43 32.35 -15.00
C LYS A 69 -23.50 33.62 -14.12
N ILE A 70 -23.46 34.79 -14.77
CA ILE A 70 -23.70 36.10 -14.16
C ILE A 70 -24.86 36.75 -14.91
N ASN A 71 -25.90 37.20 -14.20
CA ASN A 71 -27.09 37.84 -14.79
C ASN A 71 -27.71 37.01 -15.94
N GLY A 72 -27.72 35.69 -15.81
CA GLY A 72 -28.22 34.77 -16.84
C GLY A 72 -27.27 34.50 -18.00
N GLN A 73 -26.19 35.27 -18.16
CA GLN A 73 -25.20 35.07 -19.21
C GLN A 73 -24.11 34.09 -18.78
N GLN A 74 -23.84 33.10 -19.64
CA GLN A 74 -22.80 32.10 -19.42
C GLN A 74 -21.44 32.66 -19.83
N ASN A 75 -20.47 32.51 -18.95
CA ASN A 75 -19.07 32.86 -19.16
C ASN A 75 -18.21 31.60 -18.97
N THR A 76 -17.10 31.54 -19.70
CA THR A 76 -16.12 30.45 -19.58
C THR A 76 -14.73 31.01 -19.48
N THR A 77 -13.97 30.52 -18.51
CA THR A 77 -12.59 30.89 -18.24
C THR A 77 -11.75 29.62 -18.15
N ASN A 78 -10.61 29.60 -18.84
CA ASN A 78 -9.60 28.58 -18.61
C ASN A 78 -8.72 29.02 -17.45
N VAL A 79 -8.66 28.19 -16.40
CA VAL A 79 -7.75 28.41 -15.28
C VAL A 79 -6.33 28.24 -15.78
N SER A 80 -5.46 29.19 -15.43
CA SER A 80 -4.03 29.07 -15.75
C SER A 80 -3.49 27.77 -15.14
N PRO A 81 -2.91 26.87 -15.94
CA PRO A 81 -2.47 25.59 -15.43
C PRO A 81 -1.24 25.78 -14.53
N ASP A 82 -1.15 24.93 -13.51
CA ASP A 82 0.08 24.69 -12.77
C ASP A 82 0.71 23.36 -13.22
N TYR A 83 1.91 23.03 -12.75
CA TYR A 83 2.59 21.79 -13.11
C TYR A 83 2.98 20.94 -11.90
N ILE A 84 3.02 19.63 -12.14
CA ILE A 84 3.52 18.64 -11.18
C ILE A 84 4.52 17.70 -11.87
N PHE A 85 5.43 17.13 -11.08
CA PHE A 85 6.28 16.02 -11.52
C PHE A 85 5.80 14.71 -10.91
N VAL A 86 5.42 13.76 -11.76
CA VAL A 86 5.06 12.41 -11.33
C VAL A 86 6.29 11.52 -11.41
N LYS A 87 6.81 11.12 -10.24
CA LYS A 87 7.96 10.21 -10.12
C LYS A 87 7.53 8.75 -10.24
N PRO A 88 8.43 7.84 -10.65
CA PRO A 88 8.10 6.43 -10.75
C PRO A 88 7.71 5.83 -9.40
N LEU A 89 6.80 4.86 -9.44
CA LEU A 89 6.35 4.12 -8.26
C LEU A 89 7.24 2.88 -8.05
N PRO A 90 7.41 2.42 -6.80
CA PRO A 90 7.93 1.08 -6.56
C PRO A 90 6.95 0.02 -7.06
N GLU A 91 7.47 -1.17 -7.36
CA GLU A 91 6.68 -2.34 -7.74
C GLU A 91 7.23 -3.52 -6.93
N LEU A 92 6.45 -4.00 -5.96
CA LEU A 92 6.92 -4.94 -4.94
C LEU A 92 6.33 -6.33 -5.17
N THR A 93 7.20 -7.33 -5.23
CA THR A 93 6.85 -8.75 -5.19
C THR A 93 7.31 -9.35 -3.88
N LEU A 94 6.43 -10.11 -3.21
CA LEU A 94 6.71 -10.79 -1.94
C LEU A 94 6.74 -12.30 -2.17
N ASP A 95 7.90 -12.92 -1.97
CA ASP A 95 8.06 -14.36 -1.95
C ASP A 95 8.14 -14.86 -0.50
N TYR A 96 7.24 -15.77 -0.12
CA TYR A 96 7.27 -16.41 1.20
C TYR A 96 7.92 -17.78 1.13
N PHE A 97 8.77 -18.07 2.10
CA PHE A 97 9.49 -19.33 2.24
C PHE A 97 9.11 -19.96 3.58
N LEU A 98 8.50 -21.14 3.52
CA LEU A 98 8.11 -21.92 4.68
C LEU A 98 8.59 -23.36 4.50
N PRO A 99 8.97 -24.06 5.58
CA PRO A 99 9.15 -25.50 5.51
C PRO A 99 7.79 -26.18 5.28
N THR A 100 7.83 -27.36 4.66
CA THR A 100 6.64 -28.20 4.50
C THR A 100 6.12 -28.70 5.85
N ASP A 101 7.05 -29.10 6.73
CA ASP A 101 6.73 -29.69 8.03
C ASP A 101 7.37 -28.87 9.17
N VAL A 102 6.65 -28.78 10.28
CA VAL A 102 7.16 -28.22 11.54
C VAL A 102 6.92 -29.17 12.69
N TYR A 103 7.89 -29.21 13.60
CA TYR A 103 7.96 -30.24 14.64
C TYR A 103 7.76 -29.60 16.01
N GLY A 104 6.75 -30.09 16.71
CA GLY A 104 6.47 -29.85 18.11
C GLY A 104 6.04 -31.17 18.74
N ASP A 105 5.31 -31.09 19.84
CA ASP A 105 4.79 -32.25 20.56
C ASP A 105 3.90 -33.15 19.67
N ASP A 106 4.08 -34.46 19.76
CA ASP A 106 3.21 -35.46 19.17
C ASP A 106 2.15 -35.90 20.18
N ALA A 107 0.92 -35.42 20.00
CA ALA A 107 -0.20 -35.73 20.89
C ALA A 107 -0.60 -37.23 20.92
N PHE A 108 0.02 -38.08 20.10
CA PHE A 108 -0.19 -39.53 20.09
C PHE A 108 0.89 -40.32 20.84
N THR A 109 1.93 -39.68 21.36
CA THR A 109 2.94 -40.30 22.22
C THR A 109 2.70 -39.92 23.68
N THR A 110 3.27 -40.69 24.61
CA THR A 110 3.25 -40.36 26.05
C THR A 110 4.43 -39.49 26.47
N GLU A 111 5.45 -39.40 25.62
CA GLU A 111 6.59 -38.52 25.82
C GLU A 111 6.25 -37.13 25.29
N ILE A 112 6.84 -36.08 25.87
CA ILE A 112 6.64 -34.70 25.39
C ILE A 112 7.88 -34.32 24.57
N GLU A 113 7.73 -34.12 23.26
CA GLU A 113 8.84 -33.73 22.41
C GLU A 113 9.11 -32.21 22.45
N PRO A 114 10.38 -31.77 22.58
CA PRO A 114 10.70 -30.36 22.53
C PRO A 114 10.44 -29.79 21.13
N PRO A 115 9.93 -28.56 21.01
CA PRO A 115 9.68 -27.93 19.72
C PRO A 115 10.99 -27.66 18.98
N ILE A 116 10.98 -27.93 17.67
CA ILE A 116 12.13 -27.68 16.79
C ILE A 116 11.95 -26.32 16.12
N PRO A 117 12.89 -25.36 16.30
CA PRO A 117 12.82 -24.08 15.64
C PRO A 117 12.83 -24.20 14.12
N PHE A 118 11.95 -23.45 13.46
CA PHE A 118 11.86 -23.37 12.01
C PHE A 118 11.86 -21.90 11.56
N SER A 119 12.01 -21.71 10.25
CA SER A 119 12.13 -20.37 9.65
C SER A 119 10.95 -20.06 8.76
N LEU A 120 10.30 -18.93 9.00
CA LEU A 120 9.44 -18.26 8.04
C LEU A 120 10.23 -17.13 7.40
N GLY A 121 10.55 -17.26 6.12
CA GLY A 121 11.26 -16.25 5.35
C GLY A 121 10.32 -15.44 4.46
N VAL A 122 10.64 -14.17 4.26
CA VAL A 122 10.04 -13.35 3.19
C VAL A 122 11.15 -12.62 2.44
N ARG A 123 11.06 -12.62 1.11
CA ARG A 123 11.87 -11.78 0.23
C ARG A 123 10.96 -10.75 -0.41
N VAL A 124 11.31 -9.48 -0.26
CA VAL A 124 10.68 -8.38 -0.98
C VAL A 124 11.59 -7.96 -2.12
N THR A 125 11.08 -8.02 -3.34
CA THR A 125 11.79 -7.54 -4.54
C THR A 125 11.11 -6.28 -5.06
N ASN A 126 11.86 -5.19 -5.25
CA ASN A 126 11.37 -3.99 -5.93
C ASN A 126 11.79 -4.00 -7.40
N SER A 127 10.91 -4.46 -8.28
CA SER A 127 11.11 -4.42 -9.74
C SER A 127 10.73 -3.07 -10.35
N GLY A 128 10.22 -2.14 -9.54
CA GLY A 128 9.82 -0.82 -9.98
C GLY A 128 11.01 0.11 -10.18
N LEU A 129 10.70 1.29 -10.71
CA LEU A 129 11.69 2.37 -10.90
C LEU A 129 11.67 3.40 -9.76
N GLY A 130 10.67 3.32 -8.88
CA GLY A 130 10.61 4.12 -7.65
C GLY A 130 11.19 3.38 -6.46
N THR A 131 11.72 4.12 -5.49
CA THR A 131 12.13 3.57 -4.19
C THR A 131 10.88 3.28 -3.36
N ALA A 132 10.78 2.07 -2.79
CA ALA A 132 9.83 1.80 -1.71
C ALA A 132 10.40 2.36 -0.42
N THR A 133 9.76 3.36 0.17
CA THR A 133 10.23 4.05 1.38
C THR A 133 9.48 3.59 2.61
N ASN A 134 10.18 3.40 3.72
CA ASN A 134 9.59 3.00 5.00
C ASN A 134 8.70 1.75 4.89
N LEU A 135 9.16 0.76 4.11
CA LEU A 135 8.45 -0.49 3.94
C LEU A 135 8.57 -1.32 5.22
N LYS A 136 7.40 -1.68 5.76
CA LYS A 136 7.28 -2.61 6.88
C LYS A 136 6.27 -3.68 6.52
N ILE A 137 6.57 -4.92 6.89
CA ILE A 137 5.61 -6.01 6.83
C ILE A 137 5.30 -6.40 8.26
N ASN A 138 4.04 -6.28 8.64
CA ASN A 138 3.53 -6.96 9.81
C ASN A 138 3.04 -8.32 9.34
N SER A 139 3.86 -9.36 9.51
CA SER A 139 3.45 -10.70 9.09
C SER A 139 2.25 -11.11 9.92
N ALA A 140 1.20 -11.59 9.27
CA ALA A 140 0.20 -12.37 9.99
C ALA A 140 0.87 -13.63 10.57
N GLN A 141 0.43 -14.08 11.74
CA GLN A 141 0.81 -15.42 12.21
C GLN A 141 0.27 -16.45 11.21
N PRO A 142 1.07 -17.47 10.82
CA PRO A 142 0.57 -18.57 10.01
C PRO A 142 -0.69 -19.16 10.63
N LYS A 143 -1.71 -19.46 9.82
CA LYS A 143 -2.89 -20.21 10.25
C LYS A 143 -2.90 -21.54 9.51
N ILE A 144 -2.93 -22.63 10.25
CA ILE A 144 -3.09 -23.97 9.67
C ILE A 144 -4.59 -24.18 9.41
N VAL A 145 -4.95 -24.36 8.13
CA VAL A 145 -6.36 -24.40 7.68
C VAL A 145 -7.04 -25.74 7.99
N GLU A 146 -6.28 -26.77 8.37
CA GLU A 146 -6.81 -28.12 8.60
C GLU A 146 -6.35 -28.67 9.96
N ASN A 147 -7.12 -28.36 11.00
CA ASN A 147 -6.97 -28.92 12.34
C ASN A 147 -8.15 -29.85 12.65
N LYS A 148 -8.17 -31.04 12.02
CA LYS A 148 -9.22 -32.06 12.22
C LYS A 148 -9.37 -32.52 13.68
N LEU A 149 -8.37 -32.25 14.53
CA LEU A 149 -8.31 -32.67 15.93
C LEU A 149 -8.60 -31.53 16.93
N GLY A 150 -8.83 -30.29 16.48
CA GLY A 150 -9.15 -29.17 17.36
C GLY A 150 -8.05 -28.73 18.33
N LEU A 151 -6.81 -29.21 18.16
CA LEU A 151 -5.68 -28.90 19.04
C LEU A 151 -5.24 -27.44 18.90
N VAL A 152 -5.04 -26.73 20.01
CA VAL A 152 -4.56 -25.34 20.00
C VAL A 152 -3.09 -25.33 19.60
N ILE A 153 -2.80 -24.82 18.40
CA ILE A 153 -1.42 -24.68 17.92
C ILE A 153 -1.03 -23.21 18.07
N GLY A 154 -0.18 -22.94 19.05
CA GLY A 154 0.51 -21.67 19.21
C GLY A 154 1.84 -21.67 18.44
N PHE A 155 2.11 -20.57 17.73
CA PHE A 155 3.44 -20.23 17.23
C PHE A 155 4.07 -19.22 18.19
N GLN A 156 5.32 -19.47 18.59
CA GLN A 156 6.12 -18.49 19.33
C GLN A 156 7.25 -17.99 18.45
N ILE A 157 7.56 -16.68 18.56
CA ILE A 157 8.66 -16.05 17.84
C ILE A 157 9.86 -16.03 18.76
N GLU A 158 10.86 -16.84 18.44
CA GLU A 158 12.13 -16.91 19.17
C GLU A 158 13.08 -15.80 18.71
N GLY A 159 12.95 -15.39 17.44
CA GLY A 159 13.84 -14.41 16.84
C GLY A 159 13.28 -13.79 15.57
N SER A 160 13.83 -12.65 15.20
CA SER A 160 13.51 -11.95 13.97
C SER A 160 14.79 -11.39 13.37
N GLU A 161 14.90 -11.40 12.06
CA GLU A 161 16.06 -10.90 11.33
C GLU A 161 15.61 -10.09 10.12
N VAL A 162 16.30 -9.00 9.82
CA VAL A 162 16.18 -8.26 8.56
C VAL A 162 17.56 -8.15 7.93
N ASN A 163 17.68 -8.60 6.68
CA ASN A 163 18.94 -8.66 5.94
C ASN A 163 20.07 -9.35 6.72
N GLY A 164 19.72 -10.44 7.42
CA GLY A 164 20.66 -11.22 8.24
C GLY A 164 21.04 -10.59 9.58
N ASN A 165 20.52 -9.40 9.92
CA ASN A 165 20.76 -8.76 11.21
C ASN A 165 19.61 -9.05 12.17
N PRO A 166 19.89 -9.53 13.40
CA PRO A 166 18.86 -9.74 14.41
C PRO A 166 18.12 -8.46 14.77
N THR A 167 16.82 -8.58 15.00
CA THR A 167 15.93 -7.54 15.51
C THR A 167 15.16 -8.05 16.72
N SER A 168 14.48 -7.15 17.44
CA SER A 168 13.60 -7.54 18.55
C SER A 168 12.54 -8.54 18.05
N PRO A 169 12.35 -9.68 18.73
CA PRO A 169 11.35 -10.68 18.33
C PRO A 169 9.97 -10.05 18.18
N SER A 170 9.48 -9.98 16.95
CA SER A 170 8.16 -9.42 16.64
C SER A 170 7.71 -9.84 15.24
N LEU A 171 6.41 -9.76 14.98
CA LEU A 171 5.86 -9.97 13.62
C LEU A 171 6.20 -8.83 12.66
N LEU A 172 6.75 -7.73 13.16
CA LEU A 172 7.08 -6.56 12.37
C LEU A 172 8.50 -6.68 11.82
N ALA A 173 8.60 -6.93 10.52
CA ALA A 173 9.84 -6.76 9.77
C ALA A 173 9.91 -5.34 9.19
N ASP A 174 10.91 -4.57 9.61
CA ASP A 174 11.18 -3.23 9.09
C ASP A 174 12.30 -3.29 8.03
N PHE A 175 11.92 -3.16 6.76
CA PHE A 175 12.86 -3.20 5.64
C PHE A 175 13.47 -1.83 5.34
N GLY A 176 12.99 -0.75 5.98
CA GLY A 176 13.38 0.61 5.66
C GLY A 176 13.08 0.96 4.20
N SER A 177 14.11 1.31 3.44
CA SER A 177 13.95 1.66 2.02
C SER A 177 14.52 0.59 1.11
N ILE A 178 13.75 0.21 0.08
CA ILE A 178 14.20 -0.71 -0.97
C ILE A 178 14.29 0.09 -2.28
N ALA A 179 15.52 0.35 -2.71
CA ALA A 179 15.81 1.04 -3.96
C ALA A 179 15.28 0.27 -5.20
N PRO A 180 15.14 0.92 -6.37
CA PRO A 180 14.80 0.26 -7.61
C PRO A 180 15.74 -0.92 -7.92
N GLN A 181 15.17 -2.02 -8.43
CA GLN A 181 15.92 -3.22 -8.80
C GLN A 181 16.73 -3.85 -7.65
N LYS A 182 16.28 -3.64 -6.40
CA LYS A 182 16.87 -4.25 -5.21
C LYS A 182 15.86 -5.15 -4.52
N ALA A 183 16.38 -6.04 -3.70
CA ALA A 183 15.61 -6.91 -2.84
C ALA A 183 16.11 -6.82 -1.40
N SER A 184 15.23 -7.17 -0.46
CA SER A 184 15.49 -7.19 0.98
C SER A 184 14.81 -8.43 1.55
N VAL A 185 15.39 -9.02 2.60
CA VAL A 185 14.88 -10.28 3.18
C VAL A 185 14.61 -10.10 4.66
N ALA A 186 13.59 -10.78 5.15
CA ALA A 186 13.35 -10.95 6.57
C ALA A 186 13.08 -12.41 6.91
N ARG A 187 13.37 -12.78 8.15
CA ARG A 187 13.18 -14.13 8.66
C ARG A 187 12.66 -14.06 10.08
N TRP A 188 11.61 -14.83 10.35
CA TRP A 188 11.16 -15.12 11.70
C TRP A 188 11.58 -16.54 12.07
N ILE A 189 12.22 -16.67 13.22
CA ILE A 189 12.57 -17.95 13.82
C ILE A 189 11.43 -18.28 14.78
N MET A 190 10.76 -19.39 14.55
CA MET A 190 9.55 -19.75 15.27
C MET A 190 9.59 -21.18 15.78
N THR A 191 8.87 -21.42 16.86
CA THR A 191 8.57 -22.76 17.37
C THR A 191 7.06 -23.00 17.30
N CYS A 192 6.66 -24.25 17.16
CA CYS A 192 5.25 -24.66 17.22
C CYS A 192 5.03 -25.64 18.36
N THR A 193 3.87 -25.56 18.99
CA THR A 193 3.50 -26.39 20.14
C THR A 193 3.13 -27.83 19.78
N THR A 194 2.90 -28.17 18.52
CA THR A 194 2.48 -29.51 18.08
C THR A 194 3.05 -29.83 16.70
N PHE A 195 3.43 -31.09 16.44
CA PHE A 195 3.86 -31.57 15.12
C PHE A 195 2.75 -31.42 14.06
N ARG A 196 3.02 -30.71 12.95
CA ARG A 196 2.10 -30.61 11.78
C ARG A 196 2.79 -30.21 10.48
N GLN A 197 2.14 -30.55 9.37
CA GLN A 197 2.43 -30.00 8.04
C GLN A 197 1.85 -28.58 7.89
N ILE A 198 2.65 -27.61 7.44
CA ILE A 198 2.15 -26.27 7.11
C ILE A 198 1.53 -26.32 5.71
N GLN A 199 0.24 -26.00 5.61
CA GLN A 199 -0.46 -26.01 4.32
C GLN A 199 -0.51 -24.64 3.63
N ARG A 200 -0.66 -23.51 4.36
CA ARG A 200 -0.72 -22.13 3.80
C ARG A 200 -0.33 -21.05 4.81
N ILE A 201 0.08 -19.89 4.28
CA ILE A 201 0.16 -18.60 4.99
C ILE A 201 -1.01 -17.74 4.50
N HIS A 202 -1.72 -17.08 5.42
CA HIS A 202 -2.65 -16.00 5.06
C HIS A 202 -1.95 -14.68 5.32
N CYS A 203 -1.75 -13.87 4.29
CA CYS A 203 -1.17 -12.53 4.36
C CYS A 203 -2.28 -11.48 4.42
#